data_AF-A0A7Z1MYN4-F1
#
_entry.id   AF-A0A7Z1MYN4-F1
#
_cell.length_a   1.000
_cell.length_b   1.000
_cell.length_c   1.000
_cell.angle_alpha   90.00
_cell.angle_beta   90.00
_cell.angle_gamma   90.00
#
_symmetry.space_group_name_H-M   'P 1'
#
loop_
_entity.id
_entity.type
_entity.pdbx_description
1 polymer ?
#
loop_
_entity_poly.entity_id
_entity_poly.type
_entity_poly.pdbx_seq_one_letter_code
_entity_poly.pdbx_strand_id
1 'polypeptide(L)'
;MIKSGKARAHTNIALIKYWGKKDEALIIPMNNSISVTLEKFYTETKVTFNDQLTQDQFWLNGEKVSGKELEKISKYMDIVRNRAGIDWYAEIESDNFVPTAAGLASSASAYAALAAACNQALDLQLSDKDLSRLARIGSGSASRSIYGGFAEWEKGYSDETSYAVPLESNHFEDDLAMIFVVINQHSKKVPSRYGMSLTRNTSRFYQYWLDHIDEDLAEAKAAIQDKDFKRLGEVIEENGLRMHATNLGSTPPLTYLVQESYDVMALVHECREAGYPCYFTMDAGPNVKILVEKKNKQQIIDKLLTQFDNNQIIDSDIIATGIEIIE
;
A
#
# COMPACT_ATOMS: atom_id res chain seq x y z
N MET A 1 -4.50 -32.99 -12.17
CA MET A 1 -4.25 -31.84 -13.05
C MET A 1 -3.37 -30.86 -12.30
N ILE A 2 -2.38 -30.27 -12.96
CA ILE A 2 -1.49 -29.26 -12.37
C ILE A 2 -1.58 -28.00 -13.23
N LYS A 3 -1.85 -26.85 -12.61
CA LYS A 3 -1.83 -25.54 -13.27
C LYS A 3 -1.01 -24.57 -12.43
N SER A 4 -0.16 -23.76 -13.06
CA SER A 4 0.73 -22.85 -12.36
C SER A 4 0.74 -21.47 -13.01
N GLY A 5 0.91 -20.44 -12.19
CA GLY A 5 1.04 -19.05 -12.61
C GLY A 5 1.91 -18.32 -11.61
N LYS A 6 2.69 -17.36 -12.10
CA LYS A 6 3.60 -16.57 -11.29
C LYS A 6 3.51 -15.10 -11.69
N ALA A 7 3.50 -14.23 -10.70
CA ALA A 7 3.37 -12.80 -10.92
C ALA A 7 4.23 -12.02 -9.92
N ARG A 8 4.62 -10.83 -10.33
CA ARG A 8 5.23 -9.80 -9.50
C ARG A 8 4.26 -8.63 -9.36
N ALA A 9 4.19 -8.09 -8.15
CA ALA A 9 3.48 -6.85 -7.86
C ALA A 9 4.33 -5.94 -6.99
N HIS A 10 4.25 -4.65 -7.26
CA HIS A 10 4.97 -3.61 -6.54
C HIS A 10 4.13 -3.03 -5.40
N THR A 11 4.80 -2.55 -4.36
CA THR A 11 4.18 -1.89 -3.22
C THR A 11 3.72 -0.50 -3.64
N ASN A 12 2.58 -0.05 -3.11
CA ASN A 12 2.14 1.32 -3.24
C ASN A 12 2.16 2.05 -1.89
N ILE A 13 2.32 3.37 -1.93
CA ILE A 13 2.21 4.26 -0.76
C ILE A 13 1.03 5.20 -0.96
N ALA A 14 0.13 5.22 0.02
CA ALA A 14 -1.03 6.09 -0.03
C ALA A 14 -0.60 7.56 0.15
N LEU A 15 -0.97 8.39 -0.83
CA LEU A 15 -0.87 9.84 -0.81
C LEU A 15 -2.11 10.45 -0.11
N ILE A 16 -3.30 9.96 -0.48
CA ILE A 16 -4.54 10.18 0.27
C ILE A 16 -4.91 8.89 1.00
N LYS A 17 -5.10 8.97 2.31
CA LYS A 17 -5.10 7.81 3.19
C LYS A 17 -6.39 6.99 3.13
N TYR A 18 -6.22 5.67 3.11
CA TYR A 18 -7.26 4.70 3.44
C TYR A 18 -7.14 4.35 4.92
N TRP A 19 -8.16 4.72 5.72
CA TRP A 19 -8.16 4.44 7.16
C TRP A 19 -9.57 4.16 7.69
N GLY A 20 -9.96 2.89 7.63
CA GLY A 20 -11.23 2.40 8.15
C GLY A 20 -12.08 1.75 7.07
N LYS A 21 -12.77 0.68 7.44
CA LYS A 21 -13.64 -0.08 6.52
C LYS A 21 -15.09 0.24 6.80
N LYS A 22 -15.91 0.32 5.76
CA LYS A 22 -17.37 0.27 5.87
C LYS A 22 -17.85 -1.18 5.99
N ASP A 23 -17.27 -2.07 5.18
CA ASP A 23 -17.52 -3.52 5.20
C ASP A 23 -16.22 -4.28 5.44
N GLU A 24 -16.16 -5.06 6.51
CA GLU A 24 -14.97 -5.84 6.88
C GLU A 24 -14.81 -7.12 6.06
N ALA A 25 -15.90 -7.72 5.58
CA ALA A 25 -15.89 -8.97 4.82
C ALA A 25 -15.49 -8.71 3.37
N LEU A 26 -16.08 -7.68 2.75
CA LEU A 26 -15.74 -7.26 1.38
C LEU A 26 -14.52 -6.35 1.33
N ILE A 27 -14.04 -5.87 2.48
CA ILE A 27 -12.97 -4.87 2.58
C ILE A 27 -13.34 -3.60 1.78
N ILE A 28 -14.54 -3.07 1.99
CA ILE A 28 -14.98 -1.80 1.39
C ILE A 28 -14.52 -0.66 2.31
N PRO A 29 -13.85 0.40 1.82
CA PRO A 29 -13.31 1.45 2.67
C PRO A 29 -14.37 2.50 3.01
N MET A 30 -14.08 3.37 3.98
CA MET A 30 -14.95 4.51 4.30
C MET A 30 -14.85 5.65 3.26
N ASN A 31 -13.74 5.73 2.55
CA ASN A 31 -13.39 6.81 1.63
C ASN A 31 -12.54 6.31 0.46
N ASN A 32 -12.47 7.08 -0.63
CA ASN A 32 -11.51 6.81 -1.70
C ASN A 32 -10.09 7.13 -1.23
N SER A 33 -9.09 6.54 -1.87
CA SER A 33 -7.67 6.78 -1.53
C SER A 33 -6.82 6.80 -2.78
N ILE A 34 -5.77 7.61 -2.77
CA ILE A 34 -4.82 7.73 -3.89
C ILE A 34 -3.47 7.21 -3.42
N SER A 35 -2.76 6.47 -4.27
CA SER A 35 -1.39 6.03 -4.00
C SER A 35 -0.51 6.17 -5.23
N VAL A 36 0.79 6.01 -5.01
CA VAL A 36 1.78 5.79 -6.08
C VAL A 36 2.49 4.46 -5.91
N THR A 37 2.82 3.81 -7.02
CA THR A 37 3.47 2.49 -7.08
C THR A 37 4.99 2.63 -7.21
N LEU A 38 5.74 1.81 -6.47
CA LEU A 38 7.18 1.99 -6.25
C LEU A 38 8.02 0.85 -6.80
N GLU A 39 9.13 1.18 -7.46
CA GLU A 39 10.05 0.20 -8.06
C GLU A 39 10.68 -0.77 -7.06
N LYS A 40 11.23 -0.23 -5.96
CA LYS A 40 12.23 -0.95 -5.15
C LYS A 40 11.64 -2.05 -4.27
N PHE A 41 10.31 -2.05 -4.11
CA PHE A 41 9.61 -2.83 -3.10
C PHE A 41 8.53 -3.67 -3.76
N TYR A 42 8.80 -4.95 -3.97
CA TYR A 42 7.86 -5.84 -4.65
C TYR A 42 7.74 -7.20 -3.96
N THR A 43 6.72 -7.93 -4.37
CA THR A 43 6.50 -9.33 -3.98
C THR A 43 6.34 -10.15 -5.25
N GLU A 44 6.99 -11.31 -5.28
CA GLU A 44 6.74 -12.34 -6.27
C GLU A 44 5.92 -13.44 -5.62
N THR A 45 4.94 -13.97 -6.36
CA THR A 45 4.14 -15.09 -5.90
C THR A 45 3.95 -16.06 -7.04
N LYS A 46 4.24 -17.34 -6.78
CA LYS A 46 3.90 -18.47 -7.63
C LYS A 46 2.79 -19.26 -6.96
N VAL A 47 1.78 -19.63 -7.74
CA VAL A 47 0.66 -20.46 -7.29
C VAL A 47 0.59 -21.67 -8.20
N THR A 48 0.61 -22.87 -7.61
CA THR A 48 0.49 -24.14 -8.31
C THR A 48 -0.71 -24.91 -7.77
N PHE A 49 -1.82 -24.89 -8.52
CA PHE A 49 -3.01 -25.68 -8.23
C PHE A 49 -2.80 -27.13 -8.60
N ASN A 50 -3.21 -28.05 -7.73
CA ASN A 50 -3.07 -29.50 -7.92
C ASN A 50 -4.24 -30.26 -7.29
N ASP A 51 -4.93 -31.06 -8.09
CA ASP A 51 -6.10 -31.86 -7.66
C ASP A 51 -5.74 -33.04 -6.72
N GLN A 52 -4.45 -33.36 -6.57
CA GLN A 52 -3.97 -34.37 -5.63
C GLN A 52 -3.65 -33.80 -4.24
N LEU A 53 -3.62 -32.47 -4.09
CA LEU A 53 -3.43 -31.85 -2.78
C LEU A 53 -4.71 -31.99 -1.96
N THR A 54 -4.56 -32.17 -0.65
CA THR A 54 -5.67 -32.30 0.32
C THR A 54 -5.88 -31.04 1.16
N GLN A 55 -4.96 -30.07 1.06
CA GLN A 55 -4.98 -28.77 1.71
C GLN A 55 -4.04 -27.80 0.99
N ASP A 56 -4.29 -26.50 1.13
CA ASP A 56 -3.34 -25.48 0.65
C ASP A 56 -2.03 -25.56 1.45
N GLN A 57 -0.93 -25.20 0.78
CA GLN A 57 0.38 -25.11 1.39
C GLN A 57 1.00 -23.75 1.05
N PHE A 58 1.63 -23.10 2.03
CA PHE A 58 2.16 -21.74 1.86
C PHE A 58 3.61 -21.65 2.34
N TRP A 59 4.45 -21.05 1.51
CA TRP A 59 5.83 -20.67 1.81
C TRP A 59 6.01 -19.17 1.63
N LEU A 60 6.67 -18.55 2.59
CA LEU A 60 7.04 -17.14 2.57
C LEU A 60 8.56 -17.03 2.74
N ASN A 61 9.25 -16.46 1.75
CA ASN A 61 10.71 -16.33 1.72
C ASN A 61 11.43 -17.67 1.93
N GLY A 62 10.94 -18.74 1.30
CA GLY A 62 11.46 -20.10 1.46
C GLY A 62 11.07 -20.83 2.75
N GLU A 63 10.43 -20.17 3.71
CA GLU A 63 10.00 -20.78 4.97
C GLU A 63 8.55 -21.24 4.91
N LYS A 64 8.27 -22.46 5.38
CA LYS A 64 6.91 -23.01 5.40
C LYS A 64 6.07 -22.32 6.48
N VAL A 65 4.96 -21.72 6.08
CA VAL A 65 4.03 -21.01 6.96
C VAL A 65 2.92 -21.95 7.42
N SER A 66 2.51 -21.82 8.69
CA SER A 66 1.46 -22.65 9.30
C SER A 66 0.56 -21.84 10.23
N GLY A 67 -0.52 -22.46 10.73
CA GLY A 67 -1.46 -21.84 11.67
C GLY A 67 -2.26 -20.69 11.05
N LYS A 68 -2.45 -19.60 11.82
CA LYS A 68 -3.38 -18.51 11.48
C LYS A 68 -3.07 -17.82 10.15
N GLU A 69 -1.79 -17.74 9.76
CA GLU A 69 -1.42 -17.11 8.49
C GLU A 69 -1.78 -18.00 7.30
N LEU A 70 -1.52 -19.31 7.40
CA LEU A 70 -1.97 -20.28 6.40
C LEU A 70 -3.51 -20.28 6.30
N GLU A 71 -4.23 -20.35 7.43
CA GLU A 71 -5.71 -20.29 7.45
C GLU A 71 -6.25 -19.04 6.74
N LYS A 72 -5.59 -17.89 6.91
CA LYS A 72 -5.98 -16.63 6.27
C LYS A 72 -5.77 -16.69 4.76
N ILE A 73 -4.66 -17.26 4.30
CA ILE A 73 -4.40 -17.46 2.87
C ILE A 73 -5.37 -18.48 2.29
N SER A 74 -5.60 -19.62 2.94
CA SER A 74 -6.57 -20.63 2.49
C SER A 74 -7.98 -20.07 2.32
N LYS A 75 -8.45 -19.23 3.26
CA LYS A 75 -9.76 -18.54 3.12
C LYS A 75 -9.83 -17.63 1.90
N TYR A 76 -8.73 -16.98 1.55
CA TYR A 76 -8.64 -16.21 0.33
C TYR A 76 -8.65 -17.12 -0.91
N MET A 77 -7.93 -18.25 -0.85
CA MET A 77 -7.92 -19.24 -1.92
C MET A 77 -9.28 -19.92 -2.15
N ASP A 78 -10.11 -20.06 -1.11
CA ASP A 78 -11.50 -20.51 -1.26
C ASP A 78 -12.30 -19.57 -2.18
N ILE A 79 -12.08 -18.26 -2.09
CA ILE A 79 -12.74 -17.27 -2.95
C ILE A 79 -12.29 -17.45 -4.40
N VAL A 80 -10.99 -17.66 -4.61
CA VAL A 80 -10.41 -17.92 -5.94
C VAL A 80 -11.00 -19.22 -6.54
N ARG A 81 -10.99 -20.31 -5.77
CA ARG A 81 -11.55 -21.61 -6.16
C ARG A 81 -13.02 -21.52 -6.53
N ASN A 82 -13.83 -20.88 -5.69
CA ASN A 82 -15.26 -20.68 -5.94
C ASN A 82 -15.50 -19.89 -7.24
N ARG A 83 -14.70 -18.85 -7.49
CA ARG A 83 -14.79 -18.07 -8.73
C ARG A 83 -14.41 -18.89 -9.97
N ALA A 84 -13.42 -19.76 -9.85
CA ALA A 84 -12.96 -20.63 -10.92
C ALA A 84 -13.83 -21.87 -11.14
N GLY A 85 -14.72 -22.20 -10.20
CA GLY A 85 -15.52 -23.42 -10.25
C GLY A 85 -14.70 -24.70 -10.07
N ILE A 86 -13.64 -24.65 -9.27
CA ILE A 86 -12.75 -25.80 -8.99
C ILE A 86 -12.66 -26.06 -7.48
N ASP A 87 -12.22 -27.27 -7.11
CA ASP A 87 -11.98 -27.70 -5.73
C ASP A 87 -10.50 -28.01 -5.45
N TRP A 88 -9.59 -27.67 -6.37
CA TRP A 88 -8.16 -27.97 -6.23
C TRP A 88 -7.48 -27.03 -5.24
N TYR A 89 -6.72 -27.61 -4.31
CA TYR A 89 -5.84 -26.86 -3.43
C TYR A 89 -4.57 -26.41 -4.16
N ALA A 90 -3.84 -25.46 -3.57
CA ALA A 90 -2.64 -24.90 -4.16
C ALA A 90 -1.42 -24.95 -3.24
N GLU A 91 -0.26 -25.13 -3.86
CA GLU A 91 1.03 -24.72 -3.31
C GLU A 91 1.27 -23.25 -3.68
N ILE A 92 1.57 -22.42 -2.68
CA ILE A 92 1.72 -20.97 -2.79
C ILE A 92 3.11 -20.64 -2.28
N GLU A 93 3.97 -20.16 -3.18
CA GLU A 93 5.34 -19.77 -2.88
C GLU A 93 5.42 -18.25 -3.07
N SER A 94 5.78 -17.50 -2.04
CA SER A 94 5.89 -16.05 -2.14
C SER A 94 7.20 -15.54 -1.56
N ASP A 95 7.89 -14.69 -2.33
CA ASP A 95 9.12 -14.02 -1.93
C ASP A 95 8.90 -12.51 -1.88
N ASN A 96 9.23 -11.91 -0.75
CA ASN A 96 9.00 -10.50 -0.47
C ASN A 96 10.33 -9.74 -0.46
N PHE A 97 10.50 -8.84 -1.42
CA PHE A 97 11.69 -7.99 -1.60
C PHE A 97 11.52 -6.63 -0.92
N VAL A 98 10.67 -6.58 0.11
CA VAL A 98 10.46 -5.41 0.96
C VAL A 98 11.30 -5.62 2.22
N PRO A 99 12.18 -4.67 2.61
CA PRO A 99 13.04 -4.86 3.77
C PRO A 99 12.22 -5.21 5.02
N THR A 100 12.42 -6.41 5.57
CA THR A 100 11.63 -6.96 6.68
C THR A 100 11.67 -6.07 7.93
N ALA A 101 12.82 -5.42 8.17
CA ALA A 101 13.00 -4.46 9.27
C ALA A 101 12.30 -3.12 9.05
N ALA A 102 11.88 -2.80 7.81
CA ALA A 102 11.36 -1.49 7.47
C ALA A 102 9.86 -1.32 7.72
N GLY A 103 9.12 -2.33 8.21
CA GLY A 103 7.70 -2.18 8.54
C GLY A 103 6.83 -1.61 7.40
N LEU A 104 7.30 -1.73 6.16
CA LEU A 104 6.63 -1.26 4.95
C LEU A 104 5.48 -2.21 4.62
N ALA A 105 4.45 -1.69 3.94
CA ALA A 105 3.19 -2.39 3.73
C ALA A 105 3.27 -3.55 2.71
N SER A 106 4.01 -4.62 3.03
CA SER A 106 4.19 -5.80 2.17
C SER A 106 2.89 -6.51 1.78
N SER A 107 1.82 -6.33 2.57
CA SER A 107 0.52 -6.93 2.25
C SER A 107 -0.14 -6.37 0.98
N ALA A 108 0.25 -5.18 0.51
CA ALA A 108 -0.31 -4.59 -0.71
C ALA A 108 0.20 -5.35 -1.94
N SER A 109 1.52 -5.41 -2.13
CA SER A 109 2.14 -6.19 -3.19
C SER A 109 1.83 -7.68 -3.07
N ALA A 110 1.86 -8.26 -1.87
CA ALA A 110 1.65 -9.69 -1.70
C ALA A 110 0.28 -10.18 -2.18
N TYR A 111 -0.82 -9.51 -1.82
CA TYR A 111 -2.14 -9.93 -2.30
C TYR A 111 -2.40 -9.57 -3.76
N ALA A 112 -1.75 -8.52 -4.28
CA ALA A 112 -1.81 -8.18 -5.69
C ALA A 112 -1.09 -9.23 -6.56
N ALA A 113 0.12 -9.65 -6.16
CA ALA A 113 0.88 -10.73 -6.80
C ALA A 113 0.14 -12.07 -6.69
N LEU A 114 -0.42 -12.39 -5.52
CA LEU A 114 -1.21 -13.61 -5.34
C LEU A 114 -2.46 -13.62 -6.23
N ALA A 115 -3.21 -12.52 -6.30
CA ALA A 115 -4.37 -12.40 -7.18
C ALA A 115 -3.99 -12.62 -8.65
N ALA A 116 -2.89 -11.99 -9.10
CA ALA A 116 -2.40 -12.09 -10.47
C ALA A 116 -1.89 -13.49 -10.82
N ALA A 117 -1.13 -14.11 -9.92
CA ALA A 117 -0.64 -15.47 -10.07
C ALA A 117 -1.81 -16.48 -10.15
N CYS A 118 -2.85 -16.30 -9.34
CA CYS A 118 -4.09 -17.09 -9.43
C CYS A 118 -4.83 -16.88 -10.76
N ASN A 119 -4.98 -15.63 -11.19
CA ASN A 119 -5.60 -15.28 -12.48
C ASN A 119 -4.88 -15.98 -13.64
N GLN A 120 -3.55 -15.94 -13.63
CA GLN A 120 -2.71 -16.60 -14.63
C GLN A 120 -2.78 -18.13 -14.55
N ALA A 121 -2.65 -18.70 -13.36
CA ALA A 121 -2.64 -20.15 -13.17
C ALA A 121 -3.95 -20.80 -13.64
N LEU A 122 -5.08 -20.15 -13.34
CA LEU A 122 -6.40 -20.70 -13.64
C LEU A 122 -6.98 -20.23 -14.97
N ASP A 123 -6.28 -19.34 -15.68
CA ASP A 123 -6.73 -18.74 -16.94
C ASP A 123 -8.10 -18.05 -16.80
N LEU A 124 -8.27 -17.25 -15.73
CA LEU A 124 -9.55 -16.62 -15.40
C LEU A 124 -9.88 -15.43 -16.31
N GLN A 125 -8.90 -14.92 -17.06
CA GLN A 125 -9.05 -13.79 -18.00
C GLN A 125 -9.71 -12.56 -17.34
N LEU A 126 -9.35 -12.27 -16.08
CA LEU A 126 -9.88 -11.12 -15.37
C LEU A 126 -9.36 -9.82 -15.99
N SER A 127 -10.26 -8.84 -16.11
CA SER A 127 -9.88 -7.45 -16.36
C SER A 127 -9.08 -6.89 -15.18
N ASP A 128 -8.29 -5.84 -15.39
CA ASP A 128 -7.55 -5.17 -14.29
C ASP A 128 -8.49 -4.69 -13.17
N LYS A 129 -9.69 -4.24 -13.54
CA LYS A 129 -10.76 -3.91 -12.59
C LYS A 129 -11.15 -5.12 -11.73
N ASP A 130 -11.43 -6.26 -12.34
CA ASP A 130 -11.82 -7.48 -11.61
C ASP A 130 -10.65 -8.08 -10.81
N LEU A 131 -9.42 -7.95 -11.31
CA LEU A 131 -8.22 -8.32 -10.59
C LEU A 131 -8.00 -7.43 -9.36
N SER A 132 -8.26 -6.12 -9.50
CA SER A 132 -8.23 -5.15 -8.40
C SER A 132 -9.25 -5.49 -7.32
N ARG A 133 -10.47 -5.90 -7.69
CA ARG A 133 -11.50 -6.39 -6.76
C ARG A 133 -11.02 -7.65 -6.02
N LEU A 134 -10.45 -8.61 -6.76
CA LEU A 134 -9.94 -9.85 -6.16
C LEU A 134 -8.83 -9.55 -5.14
N ALA A 135 -7.85 -8.72 -5.51
CA ALA A 135 -6.77 -8.29 -4.63
C ALA A 135 -7.27 -7.55 -3.38
N ARG A 136 -8.29 -6.69 -3.53
CA ARG A 136 -8.94 -5.92 -2.44
C ARG A 136 -9.39 -6.80 -1.29
N ILE A 137 -9.98 -7.95 -1.59
CA ILE A 137 -10.53 -8.89 -0.59
C ILE A 137 -9.41 -9.51 0.26
N GLY A 138 -8.20 -9.65 -0.27
CA GLY A 138 -7.03 -10.03 0.50
C GLY A 138 -6.52 -8.89 1.39
N SER A 139 -6.29 -7.73 0.77
CA SER A 139 -5.89 -6.50 1.43
C SER A 139 -6.38 -5.29 0.64
N GLY A 140 -7.07 -4.34 1.30
CA GLY A 140 -7.67 -3.20 0.60
C GLY A 140 -6.67 -2.39 -0.24
N SER A 141 -5.47 -2.15 0.30
CA SER A 141 -4.41 -1.44 -0.44
C SER A 141 -3.83 -2.23 -1.63
N ALA A 142 -4.01 -3.55 -1.67
CA ALA A 142 -3.56 -4.38 -2.80
C ALA A 142 -4.34 -4.08 -4.08
N SER A 143 -5.57 -3.57 -3.97
CA SER A 143 -6.37 -3.13 -5.12
C SER A 143 -5.63 -2.12 -6.00
N ARG A 144 -4.89 -1.20 -5.40
CA ARG A 144 -4.13 -0.14 -6.10
C ARG A 144 -2.80 -0.63 -6.67
N SER A 145 -2.22 -1.69 -6.10
CA SER A 145 -1.00 -2.33 -6.62
C SER A 145 -1.20 -3.09 -7.94
N ILE A 146 -2.44 -3.10 -8.48
CA ILE A 146 -2.69 -3.60 -9.83
C ILE A 146 -2.12 -2.65 -10.89
N TYR A 147 -2.09 -1.35 -10.60
CA TYR A 147 -1.69 -0.30 -11.53
C TYR A 147 -0.36 0.32 -11.12
N GLY A 148 0.40 0.79 -12.11
CA GLY A 148 1.56 1.65 -11.89
C GLY A 148 1.16 3.13 -11.82
N GLY A 149 2.16 4.00 -11.67
CA GLY A 149 2.01 5.44 -11.58
C GLY A 149 1.17 5.83 -10.37
N PHE A 150 0.17 6.67 -10.61
CA PHE A 150 -0.84 7.04 -9.63
C PHE A 150 -2.08 6.14 -9.78
N ALA A 151 -2.62 5.68 -8.65
CA ALA A 151 -3.82 4.85 -8.62
C ALA A 151 -4.79 5.33 -7.55
N GLU A 152 -6.07 5.44 -7.89
CA GLU A 152 -7.15 5.69 -6.95
C GLU A 152 -7.91 4.40 -6.65
N TRP A 153 -8.16 4.11 -5.38
CA TRP A 153 -9.17 3.14 -4.98
C TRP A 153 -10.48 3.86 -4.73
N GLU A 154 -11.46 3.61 -5.61
CA GLU A 154 -12.84 4.06 -5.46
C GLU A 154 -13.54 3.26 -4.37
N LYS A 155 -14.13 3.94 -3.39
CA LYS A 155 -14.76 3.27 -2.24
C LYS A 155 -15.92 2.37 -2.67
N GLY A 156 -16.71 2.82 -3.64
CA GLY A 156 -17.91 2.12 -4.05
C GLY A 156 -18.88 1.88 -2.89
N TYR A 157 -19.80 0.93 -3.11
CA TYR A 157 -20.79 0.53 -2.12
C TYR A 157 -21.09 -0.98 -2.16
N SER A 158 -20.44 -1.72 -3.06
CA SER A 158 -20.54 -3.17 -3.23
C SER A 158 -19.21 -3.73 -3.72
N ASP A 159 -19.11 -5.06 -3.84
CA ASP A 159 -17.93 -5.70 -4.41
C ASP A 159 -17.65 -5.25 -5.86
N GLU A 160 -18.70 -5.02 -6.65
CA GLU A 160 -18.66 -4.63 -8.07
C GLU A 160 -18.23 -3.19 -8.29
N THR A 161 -18.39 -2.34 -7.29
CA THR A 161 -18.20 -0.89 -7.39
C THR A 161 -17.01 -0.38 -6.58
N SER A 162 -16.37 -1.24 -5.76
CA SER A 162 -15.18 -0.89 -4.99
C SER A 162 -13.92 -1.48 -5.62
N TYR A 163 -13.18 -0.69 -6.38
CA TYR A 163 -11.96 -1.15 -7.08
C TYR A 163 -11.03 0.02 -7.35
N ALA A 164 -9.79 -0.28 -7.71
CA ALA A 164 -8.86 0.75 -8.11
C ALA A 164 -8.90 1.02 -9.61
N VAL A 165 -8.55 2.25 -9.97
CA VAL A 165 -8.39 2.77 -11.33
C VAL A 165 -7.06 3.53 -11.42
N PRO A 166 -6.39 3.52 -12.58
CA PRO A 166 -5.22 4.36 -12.80
C PRO A 166 -5.67 5.83 -12.87
N LEU A 167 -4.79 6.74 -12.45
CA LEU A 167 -4.95 8.18 -12.63
C LEU A 167 -3.98 8.65 -13.70
N GLU A 168 -4.51 9.27 -14.75
CA GLU A 168 -3.72 9.92 -15.78
C GLU A 168 -2.92 11.08 -15.19
N SER A 169 -1.60 11.00 -15.32
CA SER A 169 -0.61 11.92 -14.74
C SER A 169 0.26 12.58 -15.81
N ASN A 170 0.06 12.26 -17.09
CA ASN A 170 0.88 12.74 -18.20
C ASN A 170 2.39 12.52 -17.96
N HIS A 171 2.79 11.36 -17.42
CA HIS A 171 4.18 11.05 -17.06
C HIS A 171 4.76 11.89 -15.90
N PHE A 172 3.94 12.49 -15.03
CA PHE A 172 4.46 13.25 -13.89
C PHE A 172 5.27 12.36 -12.93
N GLU A 173 4.91 11.09 -12.79
CA GLU A 173 5.62 10.10 -11.98
C GLU A 173 7.08 9.91 -12.38
N ASP A 174 7.43 10.14 -13.65
CA ASP A 174 8.80 9.97 -14.15
C ASP A 174 9.78 10.99 -13.52
N ASP A 175 9.24 12.14 -13.09
CA ASP A 175 9.98 13.22 -12.44
C ASP A 175 10.06 13.06 -10.91
N LEU A 176 9.35 12.07 -10.35
CA LEU A 176 9.15 11.92 -8.91
C LEU A 176 9.83 10.67 -8.34
N ALA A 177 10.19 10.75 -7.08
CA ALA A 177 10.68 9.62 -6.30
C ALA A 177 10.17 9.71 -4.85
N MET A 178 10.33 8.62 -4.12
CA MET A 178 10.13 8.61 -2.67
C MET A 178 11.41 8.21 -1.93
N ILE A 179 11.72 8.96 -0.88
CA ILE A 179 12.75 8.62 0.09
C ILE A 179 12.06 8.09 1.34
N PHE A 180 12.52 6.95 1.82
CA PHE A 180 12.06 6.29 3.03
C PHE A 180 13.09 6.51 4.11
N VAL A 181 12.66 7.07 5.24
CA VAL A 181 13.43 7.02 6.48
C VAL A 181 12.86 5.89 7.33
N VAL A 182 13.62 4.81 7.39
CA VAL A 182 13.30 3.59 8.12
C VAL A 182 13.66 3.79 9.59
N ILE A 183 12.62 3.87 10.42
CA ILE A 183 12.73 4.08 11.85
C ILE A 183 12.49 2.74 12.53
N ASN A 184 13.58 2.12 12.96
CA ASN A 184 13.57 0.77 13.49
C ASN A 184 13.12 0.79 14.96
N GLN A 185 11.87 0.39 15.19
CA GLN A 185 11.34 0.18 16.54
C GLN A 185 10.79 -1.25 16.61
N HIS A 186 11.22 -1.97 17.65
CA HIS A 186 10.81 -3.35 17.93
C HIS A 186 9.30 -3.52 17.85
N SER A 187 8.83 -4.30 16.87
CA SER A 187 7.44 -4.73 16.64
C SER A 187 6.37 -3.63 16.69
N LYS A 188 5.59 -3.53 15.64
CA LYS A 188 4.41 -2.65 15.61
C LYS A 188 3.47 -2.99 16.78
N LYS A 189 3.38 -2.10 17.77
CA LYS A 189 2.54 -2.29 18.97
C LYS A 189 1.05 -2.49 18.64
N VAL A 190 0.57 -1.94 17.52
CA VAL A 190 -0.84 -1.97 17.12
C VAL A 190 -1.00 -2.31 15.62
N PRO A 191 -1.51 -3.49 15.25
CA PRO A 191 -1.75 -3.84 13.83
C PRO A 191 -2.68 -2.85 13.13
N SER A 192 -2.44 -2.53 11.84
CA SER A 192 -3.23 -1.52 11.11
C SER A 192 -4.73 -1.83 11.11
N ARG A 193 -5.11 -3.11 10.95
CA ARG A 193 -6.52 -3.54 10.91
C ARG A 193 -7.24 -3.22 12.21
N TYR A 194 -6.57 -3.43 13.34
CA TYR A 194 -7.11 -3.05 14.65
C TYR A 194 -7.14 -1.53 14.80
N GLY A 195 -6.03 -0.85 14.49
CA GLY A 195 -5.92 0.61 14.60
C GLY A 195 -7.00 1.35 13.81
N MET A 196 -7.20 1.01 12.55
CA MET A 196 -8.22 1.64 11.71
C MET A 196 -9.66 1.37 12.19
N SER A 197 -9.93 0.18 12.73
CA SER A 197 -11.25 -0.17 13.26
C SER A 197 -11.51 0.59 14.57
N LEU A 198 -10.53 0.62 15.47
CA LEU A 198 -10.58 1.39 16.71
C LEU A 198 -10.82 2.87 16.43
N THR A 199 -10.02 3.47 15.54
CA THR A 199 -10.15 4.87 15.14
C THR A 199 -11.52 5.17 14.54
N ARG A 200 -11.99 4.37 13.56
CA ARG A 200 -13.33 4.51 12.97
C ARG A 200 -14.43 4.49 14.02
N ASN A 201 -14.34 3.58 15.00
CA ASN A 201 -15.42 3.34 15.96
C ASN A 201 -15.45 4.34 17.11
N THR A 202 -14.31 4.95 17.45
CA THR A 202 -14.15 5.65 18.73
C THR A 202 -13.57 7.05 18.63
N SER A 203 -12.98 7.42 17.48
CA SER A 203 -12.32 8.72 17.37
C SER A 203 -13.30 9.86 17.18
N ARG A 204 -13.19 10.87 18.04
CA ARG A 204 -14.01 12.09 17.97
C ARG A 204 -13.67 12.98 16.77
N PHE A 205 -12.51 12.77 16.14
CA PHE A 205 -12.09 13.52 14.96
C PHE A 205 -12.37 12.79 13.65
N TYR A 206 -12.87 11.55 13.71
CA TYR A 206 -12.99 10.70 12.52
C TYR A 206 -13.99 11.25 11.49
N GLN A 207 -15.17 11.71 11.95
CA GLN A 207 -16.17 12.25 11.03
C GLN A 207 -15.67 13.52 10.34
N TYR A 208 -15.04 14.44 11.10
CA TYR A 208 -14.43 15.64 10.54
C TYR A 208 -13.40 15.28 9.46
N TRP A 209 -12.53 14.30 9.72
CA TRP A 209 -11.59 13.84 8.71
C TRP A 209 -12.30 13.30 7.47
N LEU A 210 -13.31 12.43 7.62
CA LEU A 210 -14.09 11.89 6.51
C LEU A 210 -14.79 12.97 5.67
N ASP A 211 -15.33 14.00 6.32
CA ASP A 211 -16.07 15.08 5.66
C ASP A 211 -15.20 15.91 4.69
N HIS A 212 -13.87 15.91 4.87
CA HIS A 212 -12.92 16.70 4.07
C HIS A 212 -12.07 15.86 3.10
N ILE A 213 -12.20 14.51 3.11
CA ILE A 213 -11.40 13.67 2.22
C ILE A 213 -11.73 13.92 0.75
N ASP A 214 -12.99 14.20 0.41
CA ASP A 214 -13.38 14.48 -0.98
C ASP A 214 -12.72 15.78 -1.51
N GLU A 215 -12.45 16.75 -0.64
CA GLU A 215 -11.69 17.97 -0.96
C GLU A 215 -10.21 17.65 -1.19
N ASP A 216 -9.59 16.89 -0.28
CA ASP A 216 -8.19 16.45 -0.42
C ASP A 216 -7.98 15.60 -1.69
N LEU A 217 -8.95 14.75 -2.05
CA LEU A 217 -8.93 13.95 -3.28
C LEU A 217 -9.00 14.84 -4.53
N ALA A 218 -9.89 15.82 -4.54
CA ALA A 218 -10.04 16.74 -5.66
C ALA A 218 -8.76 17.56 -5.87
N GLU A 219 -8.18 18.06 -4.79
CA GLU A 219 -6.93 18.84 -4.83
C GLU A 219 -5.74 17.98 -5.29
N ALA A 220 -5.59 16.76 -4.76
CA ALA A 220 -4.53 15.85 -5.19
C ALA A 220 -4.64 15.49 -6.67
N LYS A 221 -5.86 15.22 -7.17
CA LYS A 221 -6.09 14.93 -8.60
C LYS A 221 -5.77 16.13 -9.49
N ALA A 222 -6.20 17.33 -9.09
CA ALA A 222 -5.87 18.55 -9.83
C ALA A 222 -4.35 18.78 -9.86
N ALA A 223 -3.67 18.64 -8.73
CA ALA A 223 -2.21 18.79 -8.66
C ALA A 223 -1.46 17.75 -9.51
N ILE A 224 -1.94 16.50 -9.57
CA ILE A 224 -1.38 15.47 -10.45
C ILE A 224 -1.56 15.85 -11.93
N GLN A 225 -2.76 16.29 -12.32
CA GLN A 225 -3.04 16.69 -13.71
C GLN A 225 -2.22 17.91 -14.14
N ASP A 226 -2.09 18.89 -13.25
CA ASP A 226 -1.35 20.14 -13.48
C ASP A 226 0.18 19.96 -13.33
N LYS A 227 0.64 18.78 -12.88
CA LYS A 227 2.02 18.51 -12.47
C LYS A 227 2.54 19.50 -11.41
N ASP A 228 1.65 19.97 -10.55
CA ASP A 228 1.98 20.91 -9.48
C ASP A 228 2.48 20.15 -8.25
N PHE A 229 3.80 19.98 -8.19
CA PHE A 229 4.47 19.28 -7.09
C PHE A 229 4.21 19.92 -5.72
N LYS A 230 4.12 21.25 -5.66
CA LYS A 230 3.92 21.98 -4.41
C LYS A 230 2.52 21.70 -3.86
N ARG A 231 1.49 21.86 -4.70
CA ARG A 231 0.09 21.58 -4.33
C ARG A 231 -0.10 20.12 -3.93
N LEU A 232 0.45 19.19 -4.72
CA LEU A 232 0.39 17.76 -4.41
C LEU A 232 1.06 17.48 -3.06
N GLY A 233 2.24 18.04 -2.84
CA GLY A 233 2.97 17.91 -1.60
C GLY A 233 2.21 18.39 -0.36
N GLU A 234 1.63 19.59 -0.43
CA GLU A 234 0.89 20.21 0.68
C GLU A 234 -0.32 19.34 1.07
N VAL A 235 -1.13 18.91 0.09
CA VAL A 235 -2.32 18.09 0.38
C VAL A 235 -2.00 16.72 0.96
N ILE A 236 -0.93 16.05 0.50
CA ILE A 236 -0.57 14.71 1.01
C ILE A 236 -0.02 14.75 2.44
N GLU A 237 0.70 15.83 2.77
CA GLU A 237 1.31 16.04 4.09
C GLU A 237 0.21 16.33 5.11
N GLU A 238 -0.71 17.25 4.78
CA GLU A 238 -1.87 17.55 5.58
C GLU A 238 -2.79 16.33 5.76
N ASN A 239 -3.12 15.61 4.69
CA ASN A 239 -3.99 14.43 4.76
C ASN A 239 -3.38 13.33 5.64
N GLY A 240 -2.06 13.09 5.50
CA GLY A 240 -1.32 12.16 6.35
C GLY A 240 -1.39 12.55 7.83
N LEU A 241 -1.11 13.82 8.17
CA LEU A 241 -1.18 14.32 9.55
C LEU A 241 -2.61 14.24 10.11
N ARG A 242 -3.63 14.59 9.32
CA ARG A 242 -5.04 14.50 9.74
C ARG A 242 -5.43 13.05 10.05
N MET A 243 -4.99 12.06 9.26
CA MET A 243 -5.18 10.65 9.59
C MET A 243 -4.55 10.31 10.96
N HIS A 244 -3.33 10.75 11.23
CA HIS A 244 -2.70 10.53 12.55
C HIS A 244 -3.42 11.27 13.68
N ALA A 245 -3.98 12.45 13.44
CA ALA A 245 -4.83 13.14 14.42
C ALA A 245 -6.07 12.31 14.78
N THR A 246 -6.69 11.62 13.82
CA THR A 246 -7.81 10.71 14.14
C THR A 246 -7.38 9.56 15.06
N ASN A 247 -6.15 9.05 14.94
CA ASN A 247 -5.60 8.03 15.85
C ASN A 247 -5.39 8.55 17.26
N LEU A 248 -4.94 9.79 17.42
CA LEU A 248 -4.84 10.43 18.74
C LEU A 248 -6.23 10.68 19.36
N GLY A 249 -7.24 10.92 18.53
CA GLY A 249 -8.62 11.12 18.96
C GLY A 249 -9.39 9.84 19.33
N SER A 250 -8.83 8.64 19.10
CA SER A 250 -9.47 7.35 19.40
C SER A 250 -9.54 7.04 20.90
N THR A 251 -10.34 6.05 21.29
CA THR A 251 -10.45 5.60 22.70
C THR A 251 -10.25 4.08 22.79
N PRO A 252 -9.11 3.57 23.30
CA PRO A 252 -7.95 4.35 23.77
C PRO A 252 -7.23 5.09 22.64
N PRO A 253 -6.55 6.22 22.92
CA PRO A 253 -5.70 6.90 21.96
C PRO A 253 -4.56 5.98 21.50
N LEU A 254 -4.16 6.12 20.24
CA LEU A 254 -2.98 5.44 19.71
C LEU A 254 -2.13 6.37 18.86
N THR A 255 -0.82 6.13 18.85
CA THR A 255 0.10 6.77 17.92
C THR A 255 1.03 5.73 17.32
N TYR A 256 1.33 5.93 16.03
CA TYR A 256 2.39 5.22 15.33
C TYR A 256 3.68 6.04 15.24
N LEU A 257 3.57 7.35 15.44
CA LEU A 257 4.68 8.29 15.34
C LEU A 257 5.50 8.25 16.63
N VAL A 258 6.80 8.30 16.46
CA VAL A 258 7.81 8.37 17.53
C VAL A 258 8.64 9.64 17.38
N GLN A 259 9.56 9.91 18.30
CA GLN A 259 10.37 11.13 18.27
C GLN A 259 11.10 11.28 16.92
N GLU A 260 11.71 10.20 16.46
CA GLU A 260 12.46 10.15 15.21
C GLU A 260 11.56 10.45 14.00
N SER A 261 10.25 10.12 14.06
CA SER A 261 9.31 10.50 13.00
C SER A 261 9.19 12.02 12.88
N TYR A 262 9.13 12.73 14.01
CA TYR A 262 9.04 14.19 14.05
C TYR A 262 10.38 14.84 13.69
N ASP A 263 11.51 14.22 14.04
CA ASP A 263 12.84 14.70 13.64
C ASP A 263 12.98 14.71 12.10
N VAL A 264 12.48 13.67 11.42
CA VAL A 264 12.41 13.66 9.94
C VAL A 264 11.52 14.79 9.41
N MET A 265 10.36 15.04 10.03
CA MET A 265 9.47 16.14 9.59
C MET A 265 10.16 17.50 9.72
N ALA A 266 10.92 17.71 10.79
CA ALA A 266 11.70 18.93 10.97
C ALA A 266 12.74 19.11 9.84
N LEU A 267 13.48 18.05 9.48
CA LEU A 267 14.42 18.08 8.37
C LEU A 267 13.74 18.34 7.01
N VAL A 268 12.54 17.80 6.78
CA VAL A 268 11.75 18.07 5.57
C VAL A 268 11.36 19.55 5.50
N HIS A 269 10.95 20.15 6.62
CA HIS A 269 10.67 21.58 6.67
C HIS A 269 11.92 22.43 6.40
N GLU A 270 13.06 22.08 6.99
CA GLU A 270 14.34 22.77 6.73
C GLU A 270 14.76 22.67 5.26
N CYS A 271 14.58 21.52 4.61
CA CYS A 271 14.81 21.36 3.17
C CYS A 271 13.93 22.32 2.35
N ARG A 272 12.65 22.42 2.70
CA ARG A 272 11.68 23.29 2.01
C ARG A 272 12.07 24.76 2.16
N GLU A 273 12.49 25.20 3.35
CA GLU A 273 13.00 26.55 3.62
C GLU A 273 14.29 26.86 2.85
N ALA A 274 15.14 25.85 2.65
CA ALA A 274 16.37 25.96 1.87
C ALA A 274 16.15 25.94 0.34
N GLY A 275 14.89 25.90 -0.13
CA GLY A 275 14.56 25.93 -1.55
C GLY A 275 14.56 24.55 -2.23
N TYR A 276 14.49 23.46 -1.45
CA TYR A 276 14.33 22.09 -1.95
C TYR A 276 12.95 21.55 -1.55
N PRO A 277 11.91 21.76 -2.39
CA PRO A 277 10.57 21.25 -2.13
C PRO A 277 10.58 19.73 -1.89
N CYS A 278 10.03 19.33 -0.75
CA CYS A 278 9.77 17.94 -0.39
C CYS A 278 8.69 17.88 0.68
N TYR A 279 7.97 16.77 0.71
CA TYR A 279 6.76 16.61 1.51
C TYR A 279 6.67 15.20 2.06
N PHE A 280 6.22 15.07 3.30
CA PHE A 280 6.20 13.76 3.96
C PHE A 280 4.80 13.15 4.01
N THR A 281 4.77 11.83 4.17
CA THR A 281 3.58 11.09 4.53
C THR A 281 3.94 9.87 5.36
N MET A 282 2.99 9.42 6.19
CA MET A 282 3.16 8.28 7.09
C MET A 282 1.94 7.37 7.01
N ASP A 283 2.16 6.09 7.27
CA ASP A 283 1.06 5.10 7.34
C ASP A 283 0.92 4.63 8.79
N ALA A 284 0.47 3.39 8.98
CA ALA A 284 0.40 2.78 10.29
C ALA A 284 1.78 2.33 10.81
N GLY A 285 2.73 3.24 10.98
CA GLY A 285 4.07 2.94 11.50
C GLY A 285 4.92 4.19 11.65
N PRO A 286 6.11 4.07 12.26
CA PRO A 286 6.97 5.22 12.52
C PRO A 286 7.68 5.73 11.25
N ASN A 287 7.84 4.90 10.23
CA ASN A 287 8.59 5.26 9.02
C ASN A 287 7.94 6.42 8.27
N VAL A 288 8.78 7.37 7.90
CA VAL A 288 8.42 8.55 7.13
C VAL A 288 8.79 8.33 5.67
N LYS A 289 7.86 8.64 4.77
CA LYS A 289 8.07 8.60 3.32
C LYS A 289 8.03 10.03 2.82
N ILE A 290 9.02 10.43 2.05
CA ILE A 290 9.20 11.80 1.60
C ILE A 290 9.07 11.77 0.08
N LEU A 291 8.02 12.41 -0.44
CA LEU A 291 7.84 12.65 -1.86
C LEU A 291 8.78 13.78 -2.29
N VAL A 292 9.52 13.54 -3.37
CA VAL A 292 10.53 14.47 -3.90
C VAL A 292 10.46 14.51 -5.43
N GLU A 293 10.80 15.65 -6.01
CA GLU A 293 11.24 15.67 -7.42
C GLU A 293 12.66 15.10 -7.50
N LYS A 294 12.94 14.24 -8.49
CA LYS A 294 14.23 13.57 -8.67
C LYS A 294 15.41 14.54 -8.71
N LYS A 295 15.19 15.75 -9.28
CA LYS A 295 16.19 16.81 -9.36
C LYS A 295 16.70 17.32 -7.99
N ASN A 296 15.90 17.17 -6.92
CA ASN A 296 16.23 17.60 -5.56
C ASN A 296 16.62 16.43 -4.64
N LYS A 297 16.53 15.17 -5.14
CA LYS A 297 16.64 13.95 -4.34
C LYS A 297 17.93 13.88 -3.52
N GLN A 298 19.08 14.19 -4.15
CA GLN A 298 20.37 14.06 -3.49
C GLN A 298 20.53 15.04 -2.32
N GLN A 299 20.13 16.30 -2.49
CA GLN A 299 20.24 17.31 -1.45
C GLN A 299 19.40 16.96 -0.22
N ILE A 300 18.24 16.34 -0.44
CA ILE A 300 17.36 15.88 0.64
C ILE A 300 17.98 14.68 1.35
N ILE A 301 18.56 13.72 0.60
CA ILE A 301 19.30 12.58 1.19
C ILE A 301 20.49 13.08 2.03
N ASP A 302 21.28 14.01 1.50
CA ASP A 302 22.44 14.58 2.21
C ASP A 302 22.01 15.27 3.51
N LYS A 303 20.87 15.97 3.50
CA LYS A 303 20.30 16.57 4.71
C LYS A 303 19.87 15.52 5.73
N LEU A 304 19.20 14.46 5.30
CA LEU A 304 18.79 13.35 6.17
C LEU A 304 19.99 12.64 6.80
N LEU A 305 21.07 12.44 6.03
CA LEU A 305 22.33 11.82 6.48
C LEU A 305 23.06 12.63 7.56
N THR A 306 22.66 13.87 7.83
CA THR A 306 23.20 14.64 8.97
C THR A 306 22.70 14.13 10.33
N GLN A 307 21.60 13.37 10.36
CA GLN A 307 20.98 12.85 11.59
C GLN A 307 20.64 11.36 11.55
N PHE A 308 20.48 10.76 10.38
CA PHE A 308 20.09 9.37 10.19
C PHE A 308 21.18 8.57 9.48
N ASP A 309 21.33 7.29 9.84
CA ASP A 309 22.31 6.41 9.22
C ASP A 309 21.92 6.07 7.77
N ASN A 310 22.93 5.85 6.91
CA ASN A 310 22.72 5.50 5.52
C ASN A 310 21.85 4.23 5.32
N ASN A 311 21.92 3.28 6.24
CA ASN A 311 21.09 2.06 6.18
C ASN A 311 19.60 2.31 6.52
N GLN A 312 19.26 3.48 7.07
CA GLN A 312 17.89 3.90 7.33
C GLN A 312 17.28 4.62 6.14
N ILE A 313 18.09 5.09 5.20
CA ILE A 313 17.62 5.88 4.07
C ILE A 313 17.55 4.99 2.84
N ILE A 314 16.35 4.86 2.29
CA ILE A 314 16.11 4.07 1.07
C ILE A 314 15.34 4.95 0.11
N ASP A 315 15.86 5.19 -1.09
CA ASP A 315 15.08 5.83 -2.16
C ASP A 315 14.47 4.80 -3.10
N SER A 316 13.32 5.12 -3.67
CA SER A 316 12.66 4.35 -4.73
C SER A 316 12.06 5.30 -5.75
N ASP A 317 12.22 4.97 -7.03
CA ASP A 317 11.49 5.64 -8.10
C ASP A 317 10.02 5.20 -8.08
N ILE A 318 9.16 6.05 -8.65
CA ILE A 318 7.76 5.71 -8.95
C ILE A 318 7.74 5.12 -10.36
N ILE A 319 7.07 3.97 -10.54
CA ILE A 319 7.05 3.24 -11.82
C ILE A 319 5.66 3.25 -12.43
N ALA A 320 5.58 3.45 -13.74
CA ALA A 320 4.34 3.38 -14.50
C ALA A 320 3.82 1.93 -14.71
N THR A 321 4.68 0.93 -14.48
CA THR A 321 4.33 -0.48 -14.64
C THR A 321 3.50 -0.98 -13.46
N GLY A 322 2.38 -1.65 -13.76
CA GLY A 322 1.56 -2.36 -12.78
C GLY A 322 2.06 -3.78 -12.52
N ILE A 323 1.14 -4.74 -12.51
CA ILE A 323 1.46 -6.17 -12.36
C ILE A 323 2.28 -6.69 -13.52
N GLU A 324 3.23 -7.58 -13.21
CA GLU A 324 4.03 -8.29 -14.20
C GLU A 324 3.75 -9.80 -14.08
N ILE A 325 3.35 -10.46 -15.17
CA ILE A 325 3.35 -11.93 -15.22
C ILE A 325 4.78 -12.37 -15.54
N ILE A 326 5.33 -13.27 -14.72
CA ILE A 326 6.72 -13.68 -14.81
C ILE A 326 6.82 -15.20 -14.93
N GLU A 327 7.92 -15.68 -15.50
CA GLU A 327 8.23 -17.11 -15.64
C GLU A 327 8.81 -17.73 -14.35
#